data_AF-A0A2E0MXE6-F1
#
_entry.id   AF-A0A2E0MXE6-F1
#
_cell.length_a   1.000
_cell.length_b   1.000
_cell.length_c   1.000
_cell.angle_alpha   90.00
_cell.angle_beta   90.00
_cell.angle_gamma   90.00
#
_symmetry.space_group_name_H-M   'P 1'
#
loop_
_entity.id
_entity.type
_entity.pdbx_description
1 polymer ?
#
loop_
_entity_poly.entity_id
_entity_poly.type
_entity_poly.pdbx_seq_one_letter_code
_entity_poly.pdbx_strand_id
1 'polypeptide(L)'
;MFELSLFNFAQFLDQGLSILGVFLLTSLSSKTRMYGFLVFLIVNVPGIYLLVVTDLWWILAVTPLWIYLNLRGIKNNYYESKLKA
;
A
#
# COMPACT_ATOMS: atom_id res chain seq x y z
N MET A 1 -13.51 -13.60 -19.08
CA MET A 1 -12.78 -13.80 -17.79
C MET A 1 -11.45 -13.06 -17.78
N PHE A 2 -10.68 -13.02 -18.86
CA PHE A 2 -9.55 -12.09 -19.04
C PHE A 2 -9.94 -10.94 -19.97
N GLU A 3 -10.85 -10.07 -19.53
CA GLU A 3 -11.08 -8.81 -20.23
C GLU A 3 -10.07 -7.77 -19.75
N LEU A 4 -9.39 -7.11 -20.68
CA LEU A 4 -8.56 -5.95 -20.39
C LEU A 4 -9.46 -4.74 -20.15
N SER A 5 -9.98 -4.64 -18.93
CA SER A 5 -10.73 -3.48 -18.44
C SER A 5 -9.93 -2.74 -17.38
N LEU A 6 -10.21 -1.45 -17.21
CA LEU A 6 -9.59 -0.65 -16.14
C LEU A 6 -9.85 -1.26 -14.76
N PHE A 7 -11.04 -1.85 -14.57
CA PHE A 7 -11.41 -2.54 -13.35
C PHE A 7 -10.49 -3.75 -13.06
N ASN A 8 -10.36 -4.67 -14.02
CA ASN A 8 -9.51 -5.85 -13.86
C ASN A 8 -8.03 -5.48 -13.72
N PHE A 9 -7.58 -4.44 -14.44
CA PHE A 9 -6.24 -3.92 -14.31
C PHE A 9 -5.98 -3.32 -12.91
N ALA A 10 -6.93 -2.55 -12.37
CA ALA A 10 -6.83 -2.03 -11.02
C ALA A 10 -6.80 -3.13 -9.96
N GLN A 11 -7.60 -4.19 -10.11
CA GLN A 11 -7.56 -5.37 -9.22
C GLN A 11 -6.20 -6.06 -9.26
N PHE A 12 -5.66 -6.28 -10.46
CA PHE A 12 -4.34 -6.88 -10.61
C PHE A 12 -3.24 -6.02 -9.98
N LEU A 13 -3.27 -4.69 -10.21
CA LEU A 13 -2.32 -3.76 -9.62
C LEU A 13 -2.43 -3.73 -8.09
N ASP A 14 -3.64 -3.63 -7.55
CA ASP A 14 -3.88 -3.61 -6.11
C ASP A 14 -3.29 -4.87 -5.44
N GLN A 15 -3.60 -6.05 -5.98
CA GLN A 15 -3.13 -7.31 -5.43
C GLN A 15 -1.62 -7.52 -5.63
N GLY A 16 -1.10 -7.22 -6.82
CA GLY A 16 0.31 -7.40 -7.15
C GLY A 16 1.23 -6.48 -6.34
N LEU A 17 0.87 -5.20 -6.24
CA LEU A 17 1.61 -4.23 -5.44
C LEU A 17 1.45 -4.51 -3.93
N SER A 18 0.30 -5.02 -3.48
CA SER A 18 0.14 -5.46 -2.09
C SER A 18 1.08 -6.60 -1.73
N ILE A 19 1.24 -7.61 -2.59
CA ILE A 19 2.18 -8.70 -2.38
C ILE A 19 3.62 -8.17 -2.29
N LEU A 20 4.00 -7.27 -3.20
CA LEU A 20 5.32 -6.63 -3.17
C LEU A 20 5.52 -5.82 -1.87
N GLY A 21 4.50 -5.06 -1.46
CA GLY A 21 4.51 -4.29 -0.22
C GLY A 21 4.72 -5.19 1.01
N VAL A 22 3.97 -6.29 1.12
CA VAL A 22 4.12 -7.26 2.21
C VAL A 22 5.53 -7.85 2.22
N PHE A 23 6.04 -8.29 1.06
CA PHE A 23 7.38 -8.84 0.93
C PHE A 23 8.47 -7.88 1.45
N LEU A 24 8.33 -6.58 1.17
CA LEU A 24 9.26 -5.56 1.65
C LEU A 24 9.08 -5.29 3.16
N LEU A 25 7.84 -5.29 3.67
CA LEU A 25 7.54 -5.09 5.09
C LEU A 25 8.05 -6.23 5.99
N THR A 26 8.14 -7.45 5.49
CA THR A 26 8.64 -8.61 6.25
C THR A 26 10.17 -8.66 6.31
N SER A 27 10.86 -7.71 5.67
CA SER A 27 12.33 -7.61 5.74
C SER A 27 12.84 -7.18 7.11
N LEU A 28 14.03 -7.66 7.49
CA LEU A 28 14.73 -7.24 8.71
C LEU A 28 15.34 -5.83 8.61
N SER A 29 15.57 -5.34 7.39
CA SER A 29 16.17 -4.02 7.17
C SER A 29 15.11 -2.92 7.28
N SER A 30 15.35 -1.94 8.15
CA SER A 30 14.48 -0.77 8.30
C SER A 30 14.31 -0.02 6.98
N LYS A 31 15.38 0.11 6.18
CA LYS A 31 15.33 0.74 4.85
C LYS A 31 14.41 -0.04 3.89
N THR A 32 14.46 -1.37 3.91
CA THR A 32 13.61 -2.21 3.05
C THR A 32 12.14 -2.13 3.47
N ARG A 33 11.85 -2.17 4.78
CA ARG A 33 10.49 -1.96 5.30
C ARG A 33 9.93 -0.60 4.91
N MET A 34 10.75 0.45 4.93
CA MET A 34 10.35 1.79 4.47
C MET A 34 9.87 1.77 3.01
N TYR A 35 10.56 1.06 2.12
CA TYR A 35 10.09 0.86 0.74
C TYR A 35 8.77 0.08 0.69
N GLY A 36 8.55 -0.89 1.58
CA GLY A 36 7.27 -1.58 1.70
C GLY A 36 6.12 -0.63 1.99
N PHE A 37 6.29 0.26 2.98
CA PHE A 37 5.29 1.30 3.27
C PHE A 37 5.04 2.24 2.07
N LEU A 38 6.10 2.67 1.37
CA LEU A 38 5.97 3.48 0.15
C LEU A 38 5.18 2.75 -0.95
N VAL A 39 5.44 1.46 -1.17
CA VAL A 39 4.66 0.64 -2.12
C VAL A 39 3.19 0.58 -1.70
N PHE A 40 2.89 0.38 -0.42
CA PHE A 40 1.51 0.41 0.08
C PHE A 40 0.84 1.77 -0.10
N LEU A 41 1.59 2.87 -0.08
CA LEU A 41 1.03 4.20 -0.35
C LEU A 41 0.61 4.33 -1.83
N ILE A 42 1.35 3.69 -2.74
CA ILE A 42 1.00 3.61 -4.17
C ILE A 42 -0.21 2.68 -4.39
N VAL A 43 -0.26 1.53 -3.71
CA VAL A 43 -1.40 0.57 -3.74
C VAL A 43 -2.73 1.26 -3.43
N ASN A 44 -2.73 2.26 -2.54
CA ASN A 44 -3.95 2.96 -2.19
C ASN A 44 -4.63 3.63 -3.40
N VAL A 45 -3.91 3.96 -4.48
CA VAL A 45 -4.50 4.56 -5.68
C VAL A 45 -5.47 3.60 -6.38
N PRO A 46 -5.04 2.42 -6.87
CA PRO A 46 -5.98 1.44 -7.40
C PRO A 46 -6.96 0.93 -6.33
N GLY A 47 -6.54 0.77 -5.08
CA GLY A 47 -7.41 0.34 -3.98
C GLY A 47 -8.61 1.27 -3.78
N ILE A 48 -8.38 2.58 -3.64
CA ILE A 48 -9.46 3.58 -3.49
C ILE A 48 -10.41 3.57 -4.70
N TYR A 49 -9.85 3.51 -5.92
CA TYR A 49 -10.66 3.41 -7.13
C TYR A 49 -11.60 2.19 -7.08
N LEU A 50 -11.08 1.02 -6.69
CA LEU A 50 -11.88 -0.19 -6.55
C LEU A 50 -12.97 -0.03 -5.49
N LEU A 51 -12.65 0.56 -4.34
CA LEU A 51 -13.63 0.80 -3.27
C LEU A 51 -14.79 1.69 -3.73
N VAL A 52 -14.50 2.74 -4.51
CA VAL A 52 -15.51 3.65 -5.06
C VAL A 52 -16.38 2.94 -6.11
N VAL A 53 -15.77 2.24 -7.08
CA VAL A 53 -16.51 1.57 -8.17
C VAL A 53 -17.35 0.39 -7.69
N THR A 54 -17.00 -0.18 -6.53
CA THR A 54 -17.73 -1.30 -5.92
C THR A 54 -18.65 -0.89 -4.77
N ASP A 55 -18.84 0.42 -4.55
CA ASP A 55 -19.69 0.98 -3.49
C ASP A 55 -19.32 0.51 -2.06
N LEU A 56 -18.03 0.23 -1.81
CA LEU A 56 -17.51 -0.21 -0.51
C LEU A 56 -17.19 0.98 0.42
N TRP A 57 -18.19 1.83 0.65
CA TRP A 57 -18.07 3.10 1.37
C TRP A 57 -17.55 2.97 2.81
N TRP A 58 -17.89 1.89 3.51
CA TRP A 58 -17.41 1.65 4.88
C TRP A 58 -15.90 1.41 4.93
N ILE A 59 -15.35 0.70 3.94
CA ILE A 59 -13.90 0.47 3.86
C ILE A 59 -13.20 1.76 3.44
N LEU A 60 -13.79 2.50 2.49
CA LEU A 60 -13.28 3.81 2.07
C LEU A 60 -13.19 4.80 3.23
N ALA A 61 -14.16 4.79 4.15
CA ALA A 61 -14.14 5.64 5.34
C ALA A 61 -12.96 5.36 6.28
N VAL A 62 -12.41 4.14 6.25
CA VAL A 62 -11.24 3.74 7.07
C VAL A 62 -9.91 4.04 6.35
N THR A 63 -9.93 4.30 5.03
CA THR A 63 -8.72 4.60 4.25
C THR A 63 -7.86 5.74 4.81
N PRO A 64 -8.41 6.86 5.34
CA PRO A 64 -7.60 7.90 5.95
C PRO A 64 -6.76 7.40 7.13
N LEU A 65 -7.30 6.48 7.95
CA LEU A 65 -6.56 5.88 9.07
C LEU A 65 -5.42 5.00 8.55
N TRP A 66 -5.68 4.22 7.49
CA TRP A 66 -4.66 3.42 6.82
C TRP A 66 -3.51 4.28 6.27
N ILE A 67 -3.82 5.39 5.60
CA ILE A 67 -2.83 6.34 5.08
C ILE A 67 -2.00 6.93 6.22
N TYR A 68 -2.65 7.34 7.33
CA TYR A 68 -1.94 7.86 8.50
C TYR A 68 -0.95 6.85 9.09
N LEU A 69 -1.37 5.60 9.28
CA LEU A 69 -0.50 4.54 9.79
C LEU A 69 0.66 4.26 8.85
N ASN A 70 0.42 4.31 7.54
CA ASN A 70 1.45 4.12 6.52
C ASN A 70 2.51 5.23 6.59
N LEU A 71 2.09 6.50 6.63
CA LEU A 71 3.00 7.65 6.79
C LEU A 71 3.81 7.56 8.08
N ARG A 72 3.20 7.12 9.19
CA ARG A 72 3.90 6.86 10.44
C ARG A 72 4.94 5.74 10.29
N GLY A 73 4.60 4.67 9.58
CA GLY A 73 5.50 3.58 9.24
C GLY A 73 6.72 4.04 8.45
N ILE A 74 6.52 4.87 7.42
CA ILE A 74 7.61 5.49 6.64
C ILE A 74 8.53 6.30 7.56
N LYS A 75 7.95 7.23 8.33
CA LYS A 75 8.69 8.13 9.21
C LYS A 75 9.54 7.36 10.22
N ASN A 76 8.97 6.35 10.88
CA ASN A 76 9.68 5.57 11.90
C ASN A 76 10.86 4.78 11.31
N ASN A 77 10.64 4.11 10.17
CA ASN A 77 11.69 3.33 9.52
C ASN A 77 12.79 4.22 8.92
N TYR A 78 12.44 5.43 8.48
CA TYR A 78 13.42 6.42 8.04
C TYR A 78 14.38 6.81 9.18
N TYR A 79 13.86 7.15 10.36
CA TYR A 79 14.71 7.46 11.51
C TYR A 79 15.56 6.27 11.94
N GLU A 80 14.99 5.07 11.98
CA GLU A 80 15.74 3.85 12.31
C GLU A 80 16.85 3.57 11.30
N SER A 81 16.62 3.84 10.01
CA SER A 81 17.65 3.70 8.98
C SER A 81 18.80 4.70 9.14
N LYS A 82 18.52 5.91 9.63
CA LYS A 82 19.55 6.93 9.91
C LYS A 82 20.34 6.68 11.18
N LEU A 83 19.76 6.01 12.18
CA LEU A 83 20.45 5.64 13.42
C LEU A 83 21.38 4.43 13.25
N LYS A 84 21.13 3.60 12.24
CA LYS A 84 21.93 2.41 11.92
C LYS A 84 22.97 2.64 10.80
N ALA A 85 23.01 3.84 10.22
CA ALA A 85 23.95 4.25 9.18
C ALA A 85 25.12 5.02 9.78
#